data_AF-A0A7C2AV39-F1
#
_entry.id   AF-A0A7C2AV39-F1
#
_cell.length_a   1.000
_cell.length_b   1.000
_cell.length_c   1.000
_cell.angle_alpha   90.00
_cell.angle_beta   90.00
_cell.angle_gamma   90.00
#
_symmetry.space_group_name_H-M   'P 1'
#
loop_
_entity.id
_entity.type
_entity.pdbx_description
1 polymer ?
#
loop_
_entity_poly.entity_id
_entity_poly.type
_entity_poly.pdbx_seq_one_letter_code
_entity_poly.pdbx_strand_id
1 'polypeptide(L)'
;MHRERIRLPSLMSKIMSAADAASLIKDGMTVGMSGFTRAGEAKAVPQALADRAKTTPLKISLMTGASLGNDLDKQLTEAGVLSRRMPFQVDSTLRKAINDGTVMFIDQHLSDTVEQLRNRQIKAVDIAVIECVAITEEGHLVLSTSVGNSASFAILAEHVIIEINLAQPLELEGLHDIYIPTYRPTRLPIPVLKTDTRIGSQAVKIDPAKIVGIVISNQPDSPSTVLPADTDTQAIAGHLVEFFKNEVRLNRLTNQLMPLQAGVGTIANAVMTGLIDSPFHGMTMYSEVLQDSTFDLFEAGKLDFASGCSMTLSERKHAAVYDNLEQYRSRLLLRPQEISNHPEVVRRLGIIGINTALEFDLYGNVNSTHVGGTRMMNGIGGSGDFARNAHLAIFVTKSIAKAGAISSVVPMVSHVDHTEHDVDILVTEIGLADLRGLAPRERARVIIDNCVHPAYREALNDYFRRACAIGGHTPHVMRDALSWHLNLEETGHMLAI
;
A
#
# COMPACT_ATOMS: atom_id res chain seq x y z
N MET A 1 -25.39 20.23 18.27
CA MET A 1 -25.78 19.49 17.06
C MET A 1 -24.89 18.28 16.75
N HIS A 2 -23.74 18.06 17.43
CA HIS A 2 -22.84 16.93 17.12
C HIS A 2 -22.45 16.09 18.35
N ARG A 3 -23.30 16.04 19.39
CA ARG A 3 -22.95 15.45 20.70
C ARG A 3 -22.67 13.95 20.66
N GLU A 4 -23.20 13.23 19.67
CA GLU A 4 -22.93 11.80 19.46
C GLU A 4 -21.54 11.57 18.84
N ARG A 5 -21.03 12.56 18.10
CA ARG A 5 -19.73 12.51 17.41
C ARG A 5 -18.61 13.18 18.23
N ILE A 6 -18.93 14.19 19.02
CA ILE A 6 -17.97 14.94 19.85
C ILE A 6 -18.43 14.80 21.30
N ARG A 7 -17.90 13.79 22.01
CA ARG A 7 -18.42 13.37 23.32
C ARG A 7 -17.75 14.05 24.51
N LEU A 8 -16.62 14.74 24.30
CA LEU A 8 -16.04 15.68 25.26
C LEU A 8 -16.63 17.10 25.05
N PRO A 9 -17.53 17.60 25.91
CA PRO A 9 -18.30 18.82 25.64
C PRO A 9 -17.46 20.09 25.49
N SER A 10 -16.30 20.16 26.16
CA SER A 10 -15.38 21.31 26.09
C SER A 10 -14.77 21.51 24.70
N LEU A 11 -14.74 20.48 23.86
CA LEU A 11 -14.22 20.59 22.49
C LEU A 11 -15.23 21.18 21.50
N MET A 12 -16.50 21.29 21.86
CA MET A 12 -17.52 21.90 20.97
C MET A 12 -17.18 23.35 20.61
N SER A 13 -16.47 24.08 21.48
CA SER A 13 -16.03 25.45 21.20
C SER A 13 -14.87 25.54 20.21
N LYS A 14 -14.30 24.41 19.79
CA LYS A 14 -13.25 24.32 18.77
C LYS A 14 -13.80 24.06 17.37
N ILE A 15 -15.13 23.91 17.23
CA ILE A 15 -15.76 23.74 15.92
C ILE A 15 -15.58 25.02 15.10
N MET A 16 -15.07 24.89 13.88
CA MET A 16 -14.81 26.00 12.96
C MET A 16 -15.00 25.56 11.50
N SER A 17 -14.95 26.51 10.57
CA SER A 17 -15.03 26.20 9.15
C SER A 17 -13.75 25.54 8.64
N ALA A 18 -13.83 24.82 7.52
CA ALA A 18 -12.66 24.25 6.85
C ALA A 18 -11.65 25.34 6.42
N ALA A 19 -12.14 26.52 6.01
CA ALA A 19 -11.30 27.66 5.65
C ALA A 19 -10.54 28.21 6.86
N ASP A 20 -11.20 28.35 8.02
CA ASP A 20 -10.54 28.79 9.26
C ASP A 20 -9.50 27.77 9.74
N ALA A 21 -9.82 26.48 9.67
CA ALA A 21 -8.88 25.43 10.01
C ALA A 21 -7.67 25.40 9.06
N ALA A 22 -7.90 25.49 7.74
CA ALA A 22 -6.83 25.60 6.74
C ALA A 22 -5.98 26.86 6.95
N SER A 23 -6.55 27.94 7.51
CA SER A 23 -5.83 29.16 7.83
C SER A 23 -4.68 28.94 8.83
N LEU A 24 -4.79 27.91 9.69
CA LEU A 24 -3.79 27.54 10.68
C LEU A 24 -2.54 26.90 10.06
N ILE A 25 -2.65 26.33 8.86
CA ILE A 25 -1.52 25.79 8.10
C ILE A 25 -0.78 26.97 7.47
N LYS A 26 0.53 27.08 7.69
CA LYS A 26 1.40 28.17 7.22
C LYS A 26 2.46 27.66 6.25
N ASP A 27 3.04 28.60 5.49
CA ASP A 27 4.17 28.32 4.60
C ASP A 27 5.33 27.67 5.35
N GLY A 28 5.96 26.66 4.75
CA GLY A 28 7.08 25.90 5.32
C GLY A 28 6.71 24.82 6.35
N MET A 29 5.44 24.69 6.73
CA MET A 29 5.00 23.66 7.67
C MET A 29 5.05 22.26 7.08
N THR A 30 5.25 21.29 7.97
CA THR A 30 5.12 19.85 7.74
C THR A 30 3.74 19.43 8.24
N VAL A 31 2.91 18.93 7.33
CA VAL A 31 1.54 18.50 7.64
C VAL A 31 1.49 16.98 7.61
N GLY A 32 1.05 16.38 8.72
CA GLY A 32 0.76 14.96 8.81
C GLY A 32 -0.74 14.73 8.63
N MET A 33 -1.16 14.09 7.56
CA MET A 33 -2.57 13.94 7.23
C MET A 33 -3.00 12.48 7.26
N SER A 34 -4.21 12.20 7.77
CA SER A 34 -4.81 10.88 7.61
C SER A 34 -5.07 10.58 6.13
N GLY A 35 -5.20 9.30 5.80
CA GLY A 35 -5.42 8.86 4.43
C GLY A 35 -4.50 7.71 4.03
N PHE A 36 -5.12 6.61 3.63
CA PHE A 36 -4.44 5.41 3.20
C PHE A 36 -5.25 4.75 2.08
N THR A 37 -4.74 4.80 0.86
CA THR A 37 -5.37 4.22 -0.33
C THR A 37 -6.81 4.70 -0.55
N ARG A 38 -7.01 6.03 -0.55
CA ARG A 38 -8.33 6.71 -0.69
C ARG A 38 -9.24 6.64 0.53
N ALA A 39 -8.91 5.84 1.54
CA ALA A 39 -9.73 5.63 2.71
C ALA A 39 -9.21 6.45 3.90
N GLY A 40 -10.12 7.08 4.63
CA GLY A 40 -9.85 7.70 5.91
C GLY A 40 -9.07 9.01 5.85
N GLU A 41 -9.07 9.66 4.69
CA GLU A 41 -8.37 10.93 4.49
C GLU A 41 -9.19 12.12 4.96
N ALA A 42 -8.53 13.14 5.52
CA ALA A 42 -9.15 14.45 5.66
C ALA A 42 -9.43 15.04 4.27
N LYS A 43 -10.57 15.73 4.10
CA LYS A 43 -11.06 16.14 2.77
C LYS A 43 -11.31 17.64 2.72
N ALA A 44 -12.16 18.15 3.61
CA ALA A 44 -12.58 19.55 3.58
C ALA A 44 -11.43 20.52 3.86
N VAL A 45 -10.55 20.19 4.82
CA VAL A 45 -9.39 21.03 5.15
C VAL A 45 -8.38 21.14 4.00
N PRO A 46 -7.89 20.04 3.39
CA PRO A 46 -6.96 20.15 2.25
C PRO A 46 -7.59 20.79 1.01
N GLN A 47 -8.89 20.60 0.76
CA GLN A 47 -9.60 21.34 -0.32
C GLN A 47 -9.58 22.85 -0.06
N ALA A 48 -9.93 23.28 1.15
CA ALA A 48 -9.89 24.69 1.53
C ALA A 48 -8.45 25.27 1.50
N LEU A 49 -7.44 24.45 1.81
CA LEU A 49 -6.03 24.81 1.69
C LEU A 49 -5.64 25.07 0.24
N ALA A 50 -6.02 24.18 -0.69
CA ALA A 50 -5.76 24.32 -2.12
C ALA A 50 -6.45 25.58 -2.67
N ASP A 51 -7.70 25.84 -2.27
CA ASP A 51 -8.43 27.04 -2.68
C ASP A 51 -7.78 28.33 -2.18
N ARG A 52 -7.35 28.37 -0.91
CA ARG A 52 -6.61 29.51 -0.36
C ARG A 52 -5.30 29.76 -1.12
N ALA A 53 -4.58 28.71 -1.49
CA ALA A 53 -3.28 28.81 -2.15
C ALA A 53 -3.36 29.44 -3.55
N LYS A 54 -4.53 29.42 -4.20
CA LYS A 54 -4.76 30.12 -5.47
C LYS A 54 -4.63 31.64 -5.34
N THR A 55 -4.96 32.20 -4.18
CA THR A 55 -4.88 33.66 -3.92
C THR A 55 -3.73 34.04 -2.98
N THR A 56 -3.32 33.13 -2.09
CA THR A 56 -2.24 33.35 -1.13
C THR A 56 -1.32 32.13 -1.16
N PRO A 57 -0.37 32.08 -2.11
CA PRO A 57 0.50 30.93 -2.29
C PRO A 57 1.30 30.61 -1.04
N LEU A 58 1.49 29.31 -0.81
CA LEU A 58 2.31 28.75 0.25
C LEU A 58 2.75 27.35 -0.17
N LYS A 59 3.80 26.83 0.47
CA LYS A 59 4.28 25.47 0.27
C LYS A 59 4.39 24.72 1.59
N ILE A 60 3.99 23.46 1.59
CA ILE A 60 4.13 22.55 2.72
C ILE A 60 4.91 21.29 2.34
N SER A 61 5.37 20.58 3.35
CA SER A 61 5.74 19.16 3.25
C SER A 61 4.55 18.32 3.71
N LEU A 62 3.98 17.49 2.83
CA LEU A 62 2.84 16.65 3.15
C LEU A 62 3.29 15.20 3.41
N MET A 63 2.99 14.71 4.61
CA MET A 63 3.14 13.32 5.02
C MET A 63 1.76 12.70 5.16
N THR A 64 1.55 11.51 4.61
CA THR A 64 0.29 10.77 4.72
C THR A 64 0.52 9.36 5.29
N GLY A 65 -0.54 8.55 5.37
CA GLY A 65 -0.37 7.11 5.49
C GLY A 65 0.17 6.51 4.19
N ALA A 66 -0.61 6.65 3.12
CA ALA A 66 -0.24 6.26 1.76
C ALA A 66 -0.88 7.20 0.71
N SER A 67 -1.51 6.67 -0.34
CA SER A 67 -2.16 7.50 -1.37
C SER A 67 -3.50 8.08 -0.91
N LEU A 68 -3.86 9.21 -1.52
CA LEU A 68 -5.12 9.90 -1.31
C LEU A 68 -6.10 9.63 -2.46
N GLY A 69 -7.38 9.85 -2.20
CA GLY A 69 -8.48 9.93 -3.15
C GLY A 69 -8.92 11.39 -3.34
N ASN A 70 -10.17 11.54 -3.78
CA ASN A 70 -10.92 12.79 -3.90
C ASN A 70 -10.16 13.90 -4.64
N ASP A 71 -9.27 13.52 -5.56
CA ASP A 71 -8.33 14.38 -6.28
C ASP A 71 -7.52 15.31 -5.36
N LEU A 72 -7.28 14.93 -4.09
CA LEU A 72 -6.63 15.81 -3.11
C LEU A 72 -5.18 16.11 -3.49
N ASP A 73 -4.41 15.08 -3.86
CA ASP A 73 -3.03 15.24 -4.32
C ASP A 73 -2.98 16.10 -5.60
N LYS A 74 -3.91 15.91 -6.56
CA LYS A 74 -4.06 16.78 -7.75
C LYS A 74 -4.36 18.23 -7.37
N GLN A 75 -5.37 18.48 -6.55
CA GLN A 75 -5.79 19.84 -6.18
C GLN A 75 -4.66 20.60 -5.48
N LEU A 76 -3.94 19.96 -4.56
CA LEU A 76 -2.79 20.56 -3.87
C LEU A 76 -1.62 20.79 -4.83
N THR A 77 -1.41 19.89 -5.80
CA THR A 77 -0.37 20.05 -6.83
C THR A 77 -0.67 21.21 -7.75
N GLU A 78 -1.89 21.30 -8.30
CA GLU A 78 -2.32 22.38 -9.20
C GLU A 78 -2.29 23.75 -8.52
N ALA A 79 -2.58 23.80 -7.22
CA ALA A 79 -2.48 25.01 -6.42
C ALA A 79 -1.04 25.36 -5.98
N GLY A 80 -0.04 24.55 -6.34
CA GLY A 80 1.37 24.80 -6.01
C GLY A 80 1.72 24.61 -4.53
N VAL A 81 0.89 23.89 -3.78
CA VAL A 81 1.00 23.74 -2.31
C VAL A 81 2.08 22.74 -1.91
N LEU A 82 2.35 21.73 -2.73
CA LEU A 82 3.29 20.66 -2.36
C LEU A 82 4.72 21.06 -2.72
N SER A 83 5.57 21.30 -1.72
CA SER A 83 7.02 21.31 -1.93
C SER A 83 7.63 19.91 -1.82
N ARG A 84 7.06 19.10 -0.93
CA ARG A 84 7.51 17.75 -0.63
C ARG A 84 6.32 16.85 -0.31
N ARG A 85 6.38 15.58 -0.74
CA ARG A 85 5.35 14.57 -0.51
C ARG A 85 5.98 13.23 -0.10
N MET A 86 5.37 12.56 0.87
CA MET A 86 5.73 11.19 1.30
C MET A 86 4.53 10.49 1.97
N PRO A 87 4.51 9.16 2.11
CA PRO A 87 5.47 8.17 1.60
C PRO A 87 4.99 7.43 0.34
N PHE A 88 3.78 7.71 -0.15
CA PHE A 88 3.19 7.03 -1.31
C PHE A 88 2.10 7.90 -1.94
N GLN A 89 1.96 7.88 -3.27
CA GLN A 89 0.91 8.61 -3.98
C GLN A 89 0.34 7.80 -5.15
N VAL A 90 -0.92 8.06 -5.50
CA VAL A 90 -1.56 7.52 -6.73
C VAL A 90 -2.41 8.64 -7.34
N ASP A 91 -1.74 9.63 -7.91
CA ASP A 91 -2.39 10.75 -8.59
C ASP A 91 -1.58 11.12 -9.83
N SER A 92 -2.22 11.18 -11.00
CA SER A 92 -1.50 11.40 -12.26
C SER A 92 -0.92 12.81 -12.37
N THR A 93 -1.59 13.82 -11.80
CA THR A 93 -1.13 15.21 -11.81
C THR A 93 0.08 15.37 -10.89
N LEU A 94 0.01 14.85 -9.66
CA LEU A 94 1.15 14.84 -8.74
C LEU A 94 2.31 14.00 -9.30
N ARG A 95 2.04 12.81 -9.84
CA ARG A 95 3.08 11.97 -10.47
C ARG A 95 3.81 12.70 -11.59
N LYS A 96 3.09 13.45 -12.44
CA LYS A 96 3.71 14.29 -13.46
C LYS A 96 4.60 15.34 -12.81
N ALA A 97 4.10 16.06 -11.80
CA ALA A 97 4.87 17.08 -11.09
C ALA A 97 6.14 16.52 -10.42
N ILE A 98 6.09 15.30 -9.89
CA ILE A 98 7.24 14.57 -9.33
C ILE A 98 8.26 14.25 -10.42
N ASN A 99 7.82 13.65 -11.53
CA ASN A 99 8.69 13.28 -12.64
C ASN A 99 9.29 14.50 -13.36
N ASP A 100 8.60 15.65 -13.32
CA ASP A 100 9.11 16.94 -13.81
C ASP A 100 10.06 17.62 -12.79
N GLY A 101 10.26 17.04 -11.60
CA GLY A 101 11.13 17.57 -10.56
C GLY A 101 10.58 18.79 -9.80
N THR A 102 9.28 19.08 -9.95
CA THR A 102 8.63 20.25 -9.32
C THR A 102 8.11 20.01 -7.91
N VAL A 103 7.85 18.75 -7.55
CA VAL A 103 7.51 18.30 -6.19
C VAL A 103 8.53 17.25 -5.76
N MET A 104 9.17 17.45 -4.60
CA MET A 104 10.12 16.49 -4.08
C MET A 104 9.38 15.30 -3.45
N PHE A 105 9.51 14.12 -4.05
CA PHE A 105 8.87 12.91 -3.54
C PHE A 105 9.87 12.00 -2.85
N ILE A 106 9.45 11.42 -1.73
CA ILE A 106 10.17 10.37 -1.04
C ILE A 106 9.18 9.25 -0.82
N ASP A 107 9.29 8.18 -1.59
CA ASP A 107 8.65 6.94 -1.22
C ASP A 107 9.47 6.22 -0.14
N GLN A 108 8.75 5.59 0.79
CA GLN A 108 9.35 4.87 1.91
C GLN A 108 8.65 3.52 2.07
N HIS A 109 9.37 2.55 2.65
CA HIS A 109 8.70 1.44 3.31
C HIS A 109 7.68 2.00 4.30
N LEU A 110 6.43 1.56 4.17
CA LEU A 110 5.32 2.21 4.84
C LEU A 110 5.40 2.04 6.36
N SER A 111 6.01 0.96 6.85
CA SER A 111 6.23 0.76 8.28
C SER A 111 7.23 1.76 8.89
N ASP A 112 8.17 2.29 8.10
CA ASP A 112 9.35 2.99 8.61
C ASP A 112 9.15 4.50 8.83
N THR A 113 8.17 5.13 8.17
CA THR A 113 7.98 6.60 8.24
C THR A 113 7.84 7.08 9.68
N VAL A 114 7.01 6.40 10.49
CA VAL A 114 6.76 6.80 11.88
C VAL A 114 7.88 6.37 12.82
N GLU A 115 8.64 5.33 12.47
CA GLU A 115 9.87 4.97 13.18
C GLU A 115 10.91 6.08 13.00
N GLN A 116 11.08 6.61 11.78
CA GLN A 116 11.97 7.74 11.52
C GLN A 116 11.52 9.01 12.24
N LEU A 117 10.21 9.32 12.24
CA LEU A 117 9.66 10.48 12.98
C LEU A 117 9.93 10.38 14.48
N ARG A 118 9.54 9.24 15.09
CA ARG A 118 9.62 9.03 16.54
C ARG A 118 11.06 9.05 17.06
N ASN A 119 12.02 8.63 16.24
CA ASN A 119 13.44 8.67 16.55
C ASN A 119 14.15 9.95 16.05
N ARG A 120 13.42 10.95 15.53
CA ARG A 120 13.94 12.25 15.08
C ARG A 120 14.93 12.18 13.92
N GLN A 121 14.77 11.19 13.04
CA GLN A 121 15.59 11.00 11.85
C GLN A 121 15.09 11.83 10.65
N ILE A 122 13.81 12.22 10.68
CA ILE A 122 13.20 13.15 9.71
C ILE A 122 12.49 14.30 10.46
N LYS A 123 12.17 15.37 9.73
CA LYS A 123 11.54 16.59 10.31
C LYS A 123 10.24 16.24 11.02
N ALA A 124 10.01 16.86 12.18
CA ALA A 124 8.78 16.71 12.95
C ALA A 124 7.54 17.20 12.18
N VAL A 125 6.38 16.67 12.55
CA VAL A 125 5.08 17.14 12.06
C VAL A 125 4.71 18.39 12.84
N ASP A 126 4.49 19.51 12.15
CA ASP A 126 4.12 20.76 12.81
C ASP A 126 2.61 20.76 13.16
N ILE A 127 1.78 20.26 12.23
CA ILE A 127 0.32 20.12 12.42
C ILE A 127 -0.20 18.83 11.82
N ALA A 128 -1.08 18.15 12.54
CA ALA A 128 -1.78 16.96 12.07
C ALA A 128 -3.22 17.30 11.62
N VAL A 129 -3.70 16.72 10.52
CA VAL A 129 -5.07 16.87 10.03
C VAL A 129 -5.68 15.48 9.86
N ILE A 130 -6.59 15.10 10.77
CA ILE A 130 -7.03 13.72 10.93
C ILE A 130 -8.55 13.62 10.77
N GLU A 131 -9.00 12.78 9.83
CA GLU A 131 -10.40 12.40 9.72
C GLU A 131 -10.78 11.42 10.85
N CYS A 132 -11.93 11.65 11.47
CA CYS A 132 -12.47 10.85 12.56
C CYS A 132 -13.97 10.62 12.37
N VAL A 133 -14.46 9.47 12.85
CA VAL A 133 -15.90 9.24 13.01
C VAL A 133 -16.43 9.81 14.32
N ALA A 134 -15.57 9.91 15.34
CA ALA A 134 -15.94 10.46 16.64
C ALA A 134 -14.72 10.93 17.46
N ILE A 135 -14.98 11.73 18.49
CA ILE A 135 -14.09 12.05 19.59
C ILE A 135 -14.75 11.52 20.87
N THR A 136 -14.02 10.73 21.65
CA THR A 136 -14.51 10.12 22.88
C THR A 136 -14.73 11.14 24.01
N GLU A 137 -15.31 10.68 25.10
CA GLU A 137 -15.54 11.41 26.34
C GLU A 137 -14.24 11.94 26.95
N GLU A 138 -13.13 11.23 26.77
CA GLU A 138 -11.77 11.63 27.19
C GLU A 138 -11.05 12.50 26.14
N GLY A 139 -11.69 12.77 25.00
CA GLY A 139 -11.11 13.53 23.90
C GLY A 139 -10.16 12.72 23.00
N HIS A 140 -10.28 11.38 23.01
CA HIS A 140 -9.50 10.49 22.12
C HIS A 140 -10.15 10.36 20.75
N LEU A 141 -9.35 10.04 19.73
CA LEU A 141 -9.80 10.08 18.34
C LEU A 141 -10.23 8.69 17.86
N VAL A 142 -11.49 8.56 17.43
CA VAL A 142 -11.98 7.37 16.74
C VAL A 142 -11.83 7.60 15.25
N LEU A 143 -10.92 6.85 14.63
CA LEU A 143 -10.59 7.00 13.21
C LEU A 143 -11.71 6.44 12.31
N SER A 144 -11.63 6.73 11.02
CA SER A 144 -12.59 6.24 10.03
C SER A 144 -12.12 4.95 9.36
N THR A 145 -12.03 4.92 8.04
CA THR A 145 -11.88 3.71 7.22
C THR A 145 -10.43 3.26 7.06
N SER A 146 -9.48 4.04 7.62
CA SER A 146 -8.08 3.66 7.75
C SER A 146 -7.45 4.18 9.03
N VAL A 147 -6.33 3.57 9.44
CA VAL A 147 -5.47 4.10 10.51
C VAL A 147 -4.29 4.84 9.92
N GLY A 148 -3.55 4.20 9.01
CA GLY A 148 -2.33 4.74 8.42
C GLY A 148 -1.31 5.16 9.47
N ASN A 149 -0.76 6.36 9.27
CA ASN A 149 0.13 7.04 10.21
C ASN A 149 -0.59 7.99 11.18
N SER A 150 -1.93 8.04 11.15
CA SER A 150 -2.75 9.05 11.84
C SER A 150 -2.50 9.09 13.35
N ALA A 151 -2.35 7.92 13.98
CA ALA A 151 -2.06 7.83 15.40
C ALA A 151 -0.73 8.53 15.76
N SER A 152 0.33 8.20 15.03
CA SER A 152 1.64 8.81 15.22
C SER A 152 1.64 10.30 14.90
N PHE A 153 0.95 10.74 13.84
CA PHE A 153 0.83 12.16 13.51
C PHE A 153 0.11 12.94 14.63
N ALA A 154 -1.03 12.44 15.12
CA ALA A 154 -1.77 13.09 16.20
C ALA A 154 -0.98 13.14 17.52
N ILE A 155 -0.19 12.11 17.82
CA ILE A 155 0.66 12.05 19.02
C ILE A 155 1.87 12.98 18.90
N LEU A 156 2.54 13.01 17.74
CA LEU A 156 3.81 13.72 17.56
C LEU A 156 3.66 15.19 17.14
N ALA A 157 2.56 15.57 16.49
CA ALA A 157 2.37 16.96 16.05
C ALA A 157 2.19 17.93 17.21
N GLU A 158 2.54 19.21 17.07
CA GLU A 158 2.25 20.21 18.12
C GLU A 158 0.76 20.55 18.19
N HIS A 159 0.12 20.63 17.02
CA HIS A 159 -1.29 20.97 16.87
C HIS A 159 -2.04 19.91 16.06
N VAL A 160 -3.31 19.71 16.38
CA VAL A 160 -4.18 18.74 15.70
C VAL A 160 -5.47 19.41 15.26
N ILE A 161 -5.77 19.30 13.97
CA ILE A 161 -7.07 19.59 13.38
C ILE A 161 -7.79 18.27 13.18
N ILE A 162 -9.02 18.19 13.68
CA ILE A 162 -9.88 17.01 13.49
C ILE A 162 -10.96 17.33 12.47
N GLU A 163 -11.15 16.44 11.51
CA GLU A 163 -12.28 16.48 10.59
C GLU A 163 -13.27 15.36 10.98
N ILE A 164 -14.40 15.73 11.58
CA ILE A 164 -15.50 14.80 11.86
C ILE A 164 -16.31 14.63 10.58
N ASN A 165 -16.21 13.46 9.96
CA ASN A 165 -16.93 13.17 8.72
C ASN A 165 -18.22 12.40 8.98
N LEU A 166 -19.36 13.03 8.70
CA LEU A 166 -20.70 12.46 8.88
C LEU A 166 -21.04 11.37 7.86
N ALA A 167 -20.31 11.29 6.74
CA ALA A 167 -20.50 10.22 5.76
C ALA A 167 -20.01 8.85 6.29
N GLN A 168 -19.19 8.85 7.34
CA GLN A 168 -18.63 7.63 7.92
C GLN A 168 -19.49 7.12 9.09
N PRO A 169 -19.85 5.82 9.12
CA PRO A 169 -20.70 5.25 10.16
C PRO A 169 -20.02 5.27 11.54
N LEU A 170 -20.79 5.47 12.61
CA LEU A 170 -20.29 5.38 13.99
C LEU A 170 -19.85 3.95 14.34
N GLU A 171 -20.40 2.97 13.62
CA GLU A 171 -20.13 1.55 13.71
C GLU A 171 -18.66 1.20 13.39
N LEU A 172 -17.86 2.14 12.88
CA LEU A 172 -16.40 1.99 12.78
C LEU A 172 -15.72 2.08 14.15
N GLU A 173 -16.33 2.72 15.16
CA GLU A 173 -15.80 2.77 16.52
C GLU A 173 -15.66 1.36 17.08
N GLY A 174 -14.45 0.93 17.44
CA GLY A 174 -14.14 -0.41 17.93
C GLY A 174 -13.47 -1.33 16.91
N LEU A 175 -13.46 -0.96 15.62
CA LEU A 175 -12.78 -1.70 14.58
C LEU A 175 -11.25 -1.58 14.67
N HIS A 176 -10.75 -0.48 15.24
CA HIS A 176 -9.31 -0.19 15.30
C HIS A 176 -8.61 -0.84 16.51
N ASP A 177 -7.30 -1.06 16.37
CA ASP A 177 -6.37 -1.47 17.41
C ASP A 177 -5.11 -0.62 17.34
N ILE A 178 -5.17 0.53 18.02
CA ILE A 178 -4.14 1.57 18.03
C ILE A 178 -3.06 1.20 19.04
N TYR A 179 -1.90 0.81 18.53
CA TYR A 179 -0.72 0.49 19.33
C TYR A 179 0.49 1.25 18.81
N ILE A 180 1.24 1.87 19.73
CA ILE A 180 2.52 2.52 19.44
C ILE A 180 3.62 1.71 20.12
N PRO A 181 4.67 1.27 19.41
CA PRO A 181 5.77 0.55 20.03
C PRO A 181 6.44 1.36 21.14
N THR A 182 6.86 0.67 22.19
CA THR A 182 7.66 1.29 23.26
C THR A 182 8.97 1.88 22.71
N TYR A 183 9.54 2.82 23.46
CA TYR A 183 10.60 3.70 22.95
C TYR A 183 11.98 3.08 23.15
N ARG A 184 12.89 3.36 22.21
CA ARG A 184 14.32 3.03 22.34
C ARG A 184 14.95 3.89 23.45
N PRO A 185 16.01 3.41 24.14
CA PRO A 185 16.76 2.17 23.87
C PRO A 185 16.18 0.90 24.54
N THR A 186 15.10 0.99 25.31
CA THR A 186 14.51 -0.13 26.06
C THR A 186 13.22 -0.65 25.44
N ARG A 187 13.16 -0.73 24.10
CA ARG A 187 11.96 -1.17 23.38
C ARG A 187 11.65 -2.64 23.71
N LEU A 188 10.41 -2.89 24.08
CA LEU A 188 9.83 -4.22 24.27
C LEU A 188 9.34 -4.80 22.93
N PRO A 189 9.27 -6.15 22.81
CA PRO A 189 8.67 -6.81 21.65
C PRO A 189 7.23 -6.38 21.41
N ILE A 190 6.80 -6.37 20.14
CA ILE A 190 5.42 -6.09 19.77
C ILE A 190 4.59 -7.36 20.03
N PRO A 191 3.56 -7.35 20.89
CA PRO A 191 2.90 -8.58 21.36
C PRO A 191 1.82 -9.12 20.39
N VAL A 192 1.97 -8.93 19.07
CA VAL A 192 1.12 -9.61 18.07
C VAL A 192 1.61 -11.05 17.92
N LEU A 193 0.76 -12.01 18.26
CA LEU A 193 1.06 -13.45 18.19
C LEU A 193 0.17 -14.20 17.19
N LYS A 194 -0.97 -13.62 16.83
CA LYS A 194 -1.93 -14.11 15.83
C LYS A 194 -2.57 -12.93 15.10
N THR A 195 -3.18 -13.19 13.95
CA THR A 195 -3.83 -12.19 13.09
C THR A 195 -4.88 -11.34 13.84
N ASP A 196 -5.62 -11.96 14.75
CA ASP A 196 -6.73 -11.39 15.53
C ASP A 196 -6.32 -10.79 16.88
N THR A 197 -5.03 -10.82 17.24
CA THR A 197 -4.56 -10.35 18.56
C THR A 197 -4.75 -8.84 18.68
N ARG A 198 -5.57 -8.38 19.63
CA ARG A 198 -5.66 -6.94 19.99
C ARG A 198 -4.62 -6.60 21.04
N ILE A 199 -3.85 -5.55 20.80
CA ILE A 199 -2.70 -5.17 21.64
C ILE A 199 -2.74 -3.70 22.11
N GLY A 200 -3.68 -2.91 21.60
CA GLY A 200 -3.78 -1.47 21.80
C GLY A 200 -5.16 -1.01 22.25
N SER A 201 -5.53 0.21 21.86
CA SER A 201 -6.83 0.81 22.16
C SER A 201 -7.69 1.03 20.91
N GLN A 202 -9.00 1.18 21.07
CA GLN A 202 -9.92 1.41 19.96
C GLN A 202 -9.95 2.87 19.44
N ALA A 203 -9.26 3.78 20.14
CA ALA A 203 -9.12 5.18 19.79
C ALA A 203 -7.67 5.63 19.97
N VAL A 204 -7.26 6.66 19.23
CA VAL A 204 -5.95 7.30 19.40
C VAL A 204 -5.95 8.16 20.66
N LYS A 205 -5.13 7.78 21.62
CA LYS A 205 -4.95 8.54 22.85
C LYS A 205 -4.06 9.75 22.60
N ILE A 206 -4.61 10.94 22.77
CA ILE A 206 -3.90 12.22 22.68
C ILE A 206 -4.33 13.15 23.83
N ASP A 207 -3.54 14.18 24.09
CA ASP A 207 -3.96 15.31 24.93
C ASP A 207 -4.97 16.18 24.15
N PRO A 208 -6.22 16.33 24.63
CA PRO A 208 -7.23 17.15 23.96
C PRO A 208 -6.84 18.62 23.83
N ALA A 209 -5.90 19.13 24.64
CA ALA A 209 -5.40 20.51 24.54
C ALA A 209 -4.68 20.79 23.21
N LYS A 210 -4.17 19.74 22.54
CA LYS A 210 -3.55 19.84 21.21
C LYS A 210 -4.55 20.10 20.09
N ILE A 211 -5.85 19.86 20.34
CA ILE A 211 -6.91 20.07 19.34
C ILE A 211 -7.16 21.56 19.18
N VAL A 212 -6.71 22.10 18.04
CA VAL A 212 -6.81 23.53 17.72
C VAL A 212 -8.05 23.85 16.90
N GLY A 213 -8.61 22.88 16.18
CA GLY A 213 -9.84 23.05 15.42
C GLY A 213 -10.54 21.72 15.12
N ILE A 214 -11.87 21.77 15.07
CA ILE A 214 -12.73 20.68 14.63
C ILE A 214 -13.54 21.17 13.43
N VAL A 215 -13.47 20.44 12.32
CA VAL A 215 -14.25 20.70 11.11
C VAL A 215 -15.30 19.60 10.98
N ILE A 216 -16.53 19.97 10.67
CA ILE A 216 -17.59 19.01 10.34
C ILE A 216 -17.66 18.89 8.82
N SER A 217 -17.51 17.67 8.30
CA SER A 217 -17.65 17.36 6.88
C SER A 217 -18.68 16.25 6.64
N ASN A 218 -19.08 16.05 5.39
CA ASN A 218 -19.98 14.98 4.99
C ASN A 218 -19.65 14.58 3.55
N GLN A 219 -18.53 13.88 3.36
CA GLN A 219 -18.04 13.51 2.04
C GLN A 219 -17.53 12.06 2.04
N PRO A 220 -18.01 11.17 1.17
CA PRO A 220 -17.54 9.79 1.13
C PRO A 220 -16.08 9.71 0.66
N ASP A 221 -15.45 8.58 0.99
CA ASP A 221 -14.17 8.19 0.39
C ASP A 221 -14.35 7.92 -1.11
N SER A 222 -13.29 8.15 -1.90
CA SER A 222 -13.30 7.73 -3.30
C SER A 222 -13.24 6.21 -3.39
N PRO A 223 -14.10 5.57 -4.20
CA PRO A 223 -14.14 4.13 -4.31
C PRO A 223 -12.86 3.58 -4.93
N SER A 224 -12.59 2.31 -4.66
CA SER A 224 -11.58 1.52 -5.36
C SER A 224 -11.87 1.47 -6.85
N THR A 225 -10.82 1.59 -7.66
CA THR A 225 -10.90 1.51 -9.13
C THR A 225 -10.45 0.14 -9.64
N VAL A 226 -10.50 -0.89 -8.81
CA VAL A 226 -10.20 -2.27 -9.21
C VAL A 226 -11.14 -2.70 -10.33
N LEU A 227 -10.58 -3.39 -11.32
CA LEU A 227 -11.37 -3.96 -12.42
C LEU A 227 -11.75 -5.41 -12.09
N PRO A 228 -12.80 -5.96 -12.73
CA PRO A 228 -13.07 -7.38 -12.70
C PRO A 228 -11.88 -8.20 -13.19
N ALA A 229 -11.76 -9.44 -12.73
CA ALA A 229 -10.76 -10.38 -13.24
C ALA A 229 -10.98 -10.63 -14.75
N ASP A 230 -9.89 -10.62 -15.50
CA ASP A 230 -9.82 -11.01 -16.90
C ASP A 230 -9.14 -12.39 -17.06
N THR A 231 -9.01 -12.87 -18.29
CA THR A 231 -8.42 -14.18 -18.58
C THR A 231 -6.98 -14.33 -18.06
N ASP A 232 -6.18 -13.27 -18.15
CA ASP A 232 -4.78 -13.29 -17.77
C ASP A 232 -4.64 -13.33 -16.24
N THR A 233 -5.41 -12.50 -15.54
CA THR A 233 -5.42 -12.47 -14.06
C THR A 233 -6.01 -13.75 -13.46
N GLN A 234 -6.99 -14.37 -14.13
CA GLN A 234 -7.47 -15.71 -13.78
C GLN A 234 -6.40 -16.79 -13.97
N ALA A 235 -5.62 -16.73 -15.06
CA ALA A 235 -4.51 -17.65 -15.29
C ALA A 235 -3.42 -17.52 -14.21
N ILE A 236 -3.03 -16.27 -13.86
CA ILE A 236 -2.12 -15.99 -12.74
C ILE A 236 -2.63 -16.63 -11.44
N ALA A 237 -3.92 -16.44 -11.12
CA ALA A 237 -4.53 -17.03 -9.94
C ALA A 237 -4.51 -18.57 -9.98
N GLY A 238 -4.80 -19.16 -11.14
CA GLY A 238 -4.77 -20.61 -11.36
C GLY A 238 -3.40 -21.24 -11.12
N HIS A 239 -2.33 -20.62 -11.66
CA HIS A 239 -0.95 -21.06 -11.44
C HIS A 239 -0.58 -21.02 -9.95
N LEU A 240 -0.99 -19.96 -9.26
CA LEU A 240 -0.70 -19.80 -7.84
C LEU A 240 -1.49 -20.81 -6.96
N VAL A 241 -2.76 -21.06 -7.29
CA VAL A 241 -3.58 -22.08 -6.62
C VAL A 241 -2.95 -23.47 -6.78
N GLU A 242 -2.47 -23.81 -7.98
CA GLU A 242 -1.81 -25.10 -8.21
C GLU A 242 -0.48 -25.21 -7.45
N PHE A 243 0.30 -24.14 -7.41
CA PHE A 243 1.49 -24.08 -6.56
C PHE A 243 1.17 -24.34 -5.08
N PHE A 244 0.17 -23.67 -4.52
CA PHE A 244 -0.21 -23.90 -3.13
C PHE A 244 -0.74 -25.32 -2.88
N LYS A 245 -1.52 -25.90 -3.81
CA LYS A 245 -1.95 -27.31 -3.72
C LYS A 245 -0.75 -28.24 -3.65
N ASN A 246 0.28 -27.96 -4.44
CA ASN A 246 1.51 -28.73 -4.42
C ASN A 246 2.29 -28.56 -3.09
N GLU A 247 2.40 -27.34 -2.57
CA GLU A 247 3.01 -27.09 -1.25
C GLU A 247 2.28 -27.83 -0.13
N VAL A 248 0.95 -27.89 -0.18
CA VAL A 248 0.13 -28.67 0.77
C VAL A 248 0.39 -30.17 0.61
N ARG A 249 0.38 -30.69 -0.62
CA ARG A 249 0.68 -32.11 -0.90
C ARG A 249 2.07 -32.52 -0.40
N LEU A 250 3.03 -31.60 -0.44
CA LEU A 250 4.40 -31.81 0.01
C LEU A 250 4.59 -31.51 1.51
N ASN A 251 3.51 -31.25 2.25
CA ASN A 251 3.51 -30.92 3.68
C ASN A 251 4.37 -29.70 4.04
N ARG A 252 4.54 -28.76 3.11
CA ARG A 252 5.18 -27.46 3.38
C ARG A 252 4.18 -26.40 3.82
N LEU A 253 2.93 -26.55 3.41
CA LEU A 253 1.79 -25.74 3.86
C LEU A 253 0.64 -26.65 4.30
N THR A 254 -0.38 -26.06 4.94
CA THR A 254 -1.65 -26.72 5.24
C THR A 254 -2.76 -26.11 4.38
N ASN A 255 -3.98 -26.67 4.41
CA ASN A 255 -5.14 -26.07 3.72
C ASN A 255 -5.57 -24.70 4.29
N GLN A 256 -5.06 -24.30 5.45
CA GLN A 256 -5.23 -22.94 5.98
C GLN A 256 -4.21 -21.94 5.39
N LEU A 257 -3.22 -22.44 4.65
CA LEU A 257 -2.03 -21.70 4.23
C LEU A 257 -1.34 -21.04 5.44
N MET A 258 -0.63 -19.94 5.20
CA MET A 258 -0.22 -18.99 6.23
C MET A 258 -1.04 -17.69 6.07
N PRO A 259 -1.02 -16.75 7.04
CA PRO A 259 -1.77 -15.52 6.88
C PRO A 259 -1.36 -14.76 5.60
N LEU A 260 -2.36 -14.36 4.83
CA LEU A 260 -2.18 -13.78 3.50
C LEU A 260 -2.05 -12.25 3.58
N GLN A 261 -1.11 -11.71 2.82
CA GLN A 261 -1.06 -10.30 2.44
C GLN A 261 -1.25 -10.20 0.93
N ALA A 262 -2.11 -9.27 0.50
CA ALA A 262 -2.30 -8.95 -0.91
C ALA A 262 -2.07 -7.46 -1.13
N GLY A 263 -1.24 -7.13 -2.12
CA GLY A 263 -0.97 -5.76 -2.52
C GLY A 263 -2.19 -5.09 -3.14
N VAL A 264 -2.12 -3.78 -3.34
CA VAL A 264 -3.21 -3.02 -3.95
C VAL A 264 -3.23 -3.20 -5.47
N GLY A 265 -4.43 -3.35 -6.03
CA GLY A 265 -4.67 -3.26 -7.47
C GLY A 265 -5.50 -4.41 -8.05
N THR A 266 -5.80 -4.31 -9.33
CA THR A 266 -6.65 -5.29 -10.05
C THR A 266 -6.07 -6.70 -10.02
N ILE A 267 -4.75 -6.87 -10.26
CA ILE A 267 -4.13 -8.20 -10.34
C ILE A 267 -4.18 -8.91 -8.99
N ALA A 268 -3.70 -8.26 -7.92
CA ALA A 268 -3.72 -8.85 -6.58
C ALA A 268 -5.15 -9.16 -6.11
N ASN A 269 -6.12 -8.26 -6.36
CA ASN A 269 -7.52 -8.52 -6.03
C ASN A 269 -8.08 -9.73 -6.80
N ALA A 270 -7.78 -9.85 -8.10
CA ALA A 270 -8.22 -10.99 -8.91
C ALA A 270 -7.59 -12.31 -8.45
N VAL A 271 -6.31 -12.30 -8.06
CA VAL A 271 -5.63 -13.48 -7.49
C VAL A 271 -6.31 -13.95 -6.21
N MET A 272 -6.66 -13.02 -5.31
CA MET A 272 -7.36 -13.35 -4.07
C MET A 272 -8.78 -13.88 -4.33
N THR A 273 -9.53 -13.30 -5.28
CA THR A 273 -10.84 -13.84 -5.70
C THR A 273 -10.70 -15.27 -6.26
N GLY A 274 -9.62 -15.59 -6.95
CA GLY A 274 -9.34 -16.96 -7.43
C GLY A 274 -9.19 -18.02 -6.33
N LEU A 275 -8.99 -17.61 -5.06
CA LEU A 275 -8.95 -18.53 -3.93
C LEU A 275 -10.35 -19.02 -3.50
N ILE A 276 -11.43 -18.41 -3.98
CA ILE A 276 -12.82 -18.82 -3.67
C ILE A 276 -13.08 -20.25 -4.13
N ASP A 277 -12.68 -20.60 -5.35
CA ASP A 277 -12.91 -21.93 -5.94
C ASP A 277 -11.76 -22.91 -5.66
N SER A 278 -10.93 -22.62 -4.65
CA SER A 278 -9.78 -23.43 -4.25
C SER A 278 -10.14 -24.39 -3.10
N PRO A 279 -9.32 -25.41 -2.80
CA PRO A 279 -9.56 -26.30 -1.65
C PRO A 279 -9.20 -25.67 -0.29
N PHE A 280 -8.57 -24.48 -0.29
CA PHE A 280 -8.12 -23.83 0.93
C PHE A 280 -9.32 -23.30 1.74
N HIS A 281 -9.20 -23.28 3.06
CA HIS A 281 -10.28 -22.86 3.97
C HIS A 281 -9.71 -22.48 5.34
N GLY A 282 -10.48 -21.74 6.14
CA GLY A 282 -10.00 -21.24 7.44
C GLY A 282 -8.78 -20.33 7.31
N MET A 283 -8.68 -19.62 6.19
CA MET A 283 -7.57 -18.71 5.91
C MET A 283 -7.69 -17.49 6.81
N THR A 284 -6.57 -16.80 7.04
CA THR A 284 -6.59 -15.46 7.66
C THR A 284 -5.78 -14.49 6.80
N MET A 285 -6.07 -13.20 6.93
CA MET A 285 -5.33 -12.13 6.25
C MET A 285 -4.64 -11.25 7.28
N TYR A 286 -3.34 -11.02 7.10
CA TYR A 286 -2.60 -9.96 7.79
C TYR A 286 -1.97 -9.10 6.72
N SER A 287 -2.74 -8.13 6.24
CA SER A 287 -2.45 -7.34 5.06
C SER A 287 -2.26 -5.86 5.43
N GLU A 288 -1.88 -5.08 4.43
CA GLU A 288 -1.89 -3.62 4.51
C GLU A 288 -3.27 -3.05 4.17
N VAL A 289 -3.89 -3.52 3.08
CA VAL A 289 -5.19 -3.05 2.62
C VAL A 289 -6.16 -4.23 2.54
N LEU A 290 -7.39 -3.97 2.95
CA LEU A 290 -8.53 -4.87 2.78
C LEU A 290 -9.37 -4.35 1.60
N GLN A 291 -9.51 -5.17 0.57
CA GLN A 291 -10.17 -4.83 -0.69
C GLN A 291 -11.42 -5.71 -0.89
N ASP A 292 -12.11 -5.56 -2.02
CA ASP A 292 -13.30 -6.34 -2.38
C ASP A 292 -13.11 -7.84 -2.16
N SER A 293 -11.98 -8.39 -2.61
CA SER A 293 -11.65 -9.81 -2.48
C SER A 293 -11.60 -10.30 -1.02
N THR A 294 -11.25 -9.46 -0.05
CA THR A 294 -11.32 -9.80 1.37
C THR A 294 -12.75 -10.15 1.76
N PHE A 295 -13.71 -9.35 1.32
CA PHE A 295 -15.13 -9.53 1.64
C PHE A 295 -15.75 -10.65 0.82
N ASP A 296 -15.36 -10.82 -0.45
CA ASP A 296 -15.78 -11.97 -1.25
C ASP A 296 -15.33 -13.31 -0.59
N LEU A 297 -14.13 -13.36 -0.01
CA LEU A 297 -13.65 -14.53 0.71
C LEU A 297 -14.37 -14.77 2.04
N PHE A 298 -14.79 -13.71 2.75
CA PHE A 298 -15.67 -13.86 3.91
C PHE A 298 -17.04 -14.42 3.52
N GLU A 299 -17.64 -13.89 2.45
CA GLU A 299 -18.94 -14.31 1.92
C GLU A 299 -18.89 -15.78 1.47
N ALA A 300 -17.77 -16.21 0.88
CA ALA A 300 -17.54 -17.60 0.47
C ALA A 300 -17.21 -18.57 1.63
N GLY A 301 -17.10 -18.09 2.88
CA GLY A 301 -16.72 -18.91 4.03
C GLY A 301 -15.28 -19.43 3.98
N LYS A 302 -14.41 -18.74 3.24
CA LYS A 302 -13.00 -19.12 3.04
C LYS A 302 -12.05 -18.44 4.02
N LEU A 303 -12.41 -17.24 4.46
CA LEU A 303 -11.61 -16.38 5.35
C LEU A 303 -12.25 -16.29 6.73
N ASP A 304 -11.48 -16.56 7.78
CA ASP A 304 -11.94 -16.51 9.17
C ASP A 304 -11.74 -15.12 9.79
N PHE A 305 -10.64 -14.44 9.42
CA PHE A 305 -10.28 -13.14 9.99
C PHE A 305 -9.40 -12.32 9.05
N ALA A 306 -9.54 -11.00 9.06
CA ALA A 306 -8.66 -10.07 8.33
C ALA A 306 -8.19 -8.90 9.21
N SER A 307 -6.87 -8.74 9.28
CA SER A 307 -6.19 -7.59 9.83
C SER A 307 -5.66 -6.74 8.68
N GLY A 308 -5.89 -5.43 8.74
CA GLY A 308 -5.44 -4.45 7.77
C GLY A 308 -5.01 -3.13 8.42
N CYS A 309 -4.57 -2.19 7.60
CA CYS A 309 -4.43 -0.77 7.96
C CYS A 309 -5.59 0.06 7.42
N SER A 310 -6.18 -0.36 6.30
CA SER A 310 -7.18 0.38 5.55
C SER A 310 -8.22 -0.55 4.91
N MET A 311 -9.44 -0.04 4.73
CA MET A 311 -10.50 -0.65 3.93
C MET A 311 -10.83 0.22 2.72
N THR A 312 -10.46 -0.24 1.52
CA THR A 312 -10.72 0.46 0.25
C THR A 312 -11.51 -0.43 -0.69
N LEU A 313 -12.79 -0.13 -0.86
CA LEU A 313 -13.75 -0.97 -1.58
C LEU A 313 -14.28 -0.29 -2.84
N SER A 314 -14.65 -1.07 -3.85
CA SER A 314 -15.43 -0.56 -4.97
C SER A 314 -16.76 0.00 -4.47
N GLU A 315 -17.38 0.91 -5.22
CA GLU A 315 -18.65 1.54 -4.81
C GLU A 315 -19.72 0.51 -4.43
N ARG A 316 -19.87 -0.55 -5.24
CA ARG A 316 -20.83 -1.63 -4.99
C ARG A 316 -20.51 -2.39 -3.71
N LYS A 317 -19.24 -2.77 -3.50
CA LYS A 317 -18.86 -3.56 -2.33
C LYS A 317 -18.85 -2.71 -1.06
N HIS A 318 -18.52 -1.43 -1.17
CA HIS A 318 -18.62 -0.45 -0.09
C HIS A 318 -20.04 -0.40 0.48
N ALA A 319 -21.06 -0.17 -0.36
CA ALA A 319 -22.45 -0.14 0.09
C ALA A 319 -22.84 -1.44 0.80
N ALA A 320 -22.57 -2.59 0.17
CA ALA A 320 -22.90 -3.91 0.74
C ALA A 320 -22.24 -4.17 2.11
N VAL A 321 -20.98 -3.75 2.28
CA VAL A 321 -20.21 -3.96 3.52
C VAL A 321 -20.63 -3.00 4.62
N TYR A 322 -20.75 -1.70 4.31
CA TYR A 322 -20.99 -0.66 5.31
C TYR A 322 -22.41 -0.70 5.85
N ASP A 323 -23.40 -1.02 5.01
CA ASP A 323 -24.79 -1.22 5.43
C ASP A 323 -24.95 -2.41 6.39
N ASN A 324 -23.96 -3.30 6.45
CA ASN A 324 -23.99 -4.53 7.24
C ASN A 324 -22.71 -4.71 8.06
N LEU A 325 -22.02 -3.63 8.44
CA LEU A 325 -20.66 -3.69 9.00
C LEU A 325 -20.56 -4.59 10.24
N GLU A 326 -21.62 -4.66 11.04
CA GLU A 326 -21.71 -5.50 12.23
C GLU A 326 -21.45 -7.00 11.93
N GLN A 327 -21.82 -7.50 10.75
CA GLN A 327 -21.58 -8.89 10.35
C GLN A 327 -20.09 -9.23 10.15
N TYR A 328 -19.26 -8.21 9.96
CA TYR A 328 -17.82 -8.34 9.74
C TYR A 328 -17.01 -7.88 10.95
N ARG A 329 -17.59 -7.10 11.86
CA ARG A 329 -16.91 -6.44 12.97
C ARG A 329 -16.09 -7.38 13.86
N SER A 330 -16.58 -8.59 14.12
CA SER A 330 -15.85 -9.61 14.91
C SER A 330 -14.72 -10.31 14.16
N ARG A 331 -14.64 -10.11 12.83
CA ARG A 331 -13.67 -10.76 11.92
C ARG A 331 -12.71 -9.76 11.27
N LEU A 332 -12.77 -8.49 11.66
CA LEU A 332 -11.98 -7.40 11.09
C LEU A 332 -11.20 -6.66 12.17
N LEU A 333 -10.01 -6.17 11.79
CA LEU A 333 -9.19 -5.33 12.65
C LEU A 333 -8.34 -4.35 11.84
N LEU A 334 -8.42 -3.07 12.18
CA LEU A 334 -7.58 -2.03 11.56
C LEU A 334 -6.48 -1.57 12.50
N ARG A 335 -5.23 -1.57 12.04
CA ARG A 335 -4.02 -1.26 12.84
C ARG A 335 -3.25 -0.10 12.20
N PRO A 336 -2.42 0.63 12.96
CA PRO A 336 -1.44 1.54 12.35
C PRO A 336 -0.59 0.81 11.32
N GLN A 337 -0.22 1.50 10.24
CA GLN A 337 0.58 0.88 9.16
C GLN A 337 1.94 0.37 9.66
N GLU A 338 2.52 1.01 10.69
CA GLU A 338 3.71 0.51 11.38
C GLU A 338 3.52 -0.91 11.90
N ILE A 339 2.32 -1.25 12.37
CA ILE A 339 2.01 -2.57 12.96
C ILE A 339 1.61 -3.56 11.88
N SER A 340 0.69 -3.20 10.98
CA SER A 340 0.26 -4.09 9.88
C SER A 340 1.41 -4.50 8.97
N ASN A 341 2.45 -3.66 8.87
CA ASN A 341 3.60 -3.89 8.01
C ASN A 341 4.87 -4.19 8.82
N HIS A 342 4.80 -4.36 10.15
CA HIS A 342 5.99 -4.42 10.98
C HIS A 342 6.86 -5.65 10.65
N PRO A 343 8.16 -5.51 10.33
CA PRO A 343 9.03 -6.64 10.00
C PRO A 343 9.03 -7.76 11.05
N GLU A 344 9.06 -7.41 12.34
CA GLU A 344 8.94 -8.37 13.47
C GLU A 344 7.68 -9.23 13.38
N VAL A 345 6.54 -8.61 13.06
CA VAL A 345 5.24 -9.28 13.04
C VAL A 345 5.08 -10.09 11.76
N VAL A 346 5.44 -9.51 10.61
CA VAL A 346 5.41 -10.19 9.31
C VAL A 346 6.20 -11.50 9.37
N ARG A 347 7.43 -11.45 9.88
CA ARG A 347 8.27 -12.64 10.01
C ARG A 347 7.75 -13.62 11.06
N ARG A 348 7.23 -13.14 12.19
CA ARG A 348 6.69 -14.01 13.25
C ARG A 348 5.47 -14.79 12.80
N LEU A 349 4.57 -14.14 12.05
CA LEU A 349 3.34 -14.77 11.55
C LEU A 349 3.58 -15.65 10.31
N GLY A 350 4.74 -15.51 9.67
CA GLY A 350 5.08 -16.29 8.46
C GLY A 350 4.20 -15.90 7.28
N ILE A 351 4.02 -14.60 7.03
CA ILE A 351 3.11 -14.08 6.00
C ILE A 351 3.43 -14.63 4.61
N ILE A 352 2.41 -14.97 3.83
CA ILE A 352 2.54 -15.12 2.37
C ILE A 352 2.16 -13.78 1.74
N GLY A 353 3.14 -13.10 1.15
CA GLY A 353 2.95 -11.77 0.54
C GLY A 353 2.81 -11.87 -0.97
N ILE A 354 1.70 -11.36 -1.51
CA ILE A 354 1.41 -11.35 -2.96
C ILE A 354 1.37 -9.91 -3.44
N ASN A 355 2.40 -9.48 -4.17
CA ASN A 355 2.59 -8.10 -4.62
C ASN A 355 2.69 -8.00 -6.14
N THR A 356 2.38 -6.82 -6.70
CA THR A 356 2.44 -6.61 -8.15
C THR A 356 3.80 -6.06 -8.57
N ALA A 357 4.42 -6.66 -9.58
CA ALA A 357 5.63 -6.14 -10.23
C ALA A 357 5.27 -5.24 -11.42
N LEU A 358 6.02 -4.16 -11.62
CA LEU A 358 6.03 -3.40 -12.88
C LEU A 358 6.78 -4.22 -13.95
N GLU A 359 7.96 -4.68 -13.58
CA GLU A 359 8.80 -5.60 -14.35
C GLU A 359 9.70 -6.40 -13.39
N PHE A 360 10.23 -7.52 -13.88
CA PHE A 360 11.27 -8.28 -13.20
C PHE A 360 12.28 -8.82 -14.20
N ASP A 361 13.49 -9.11 -13.74
CA ASP A 361 14.56 -9.60 -14.62
C ASP A 361 14.80 -11.10 -14.56
N LEU A 362 15.69 -11.57 -15.43
CA LEU A 362 16.13 -12.96 -15.48
C LEU A 362 16.72 -13.49 -14.16
N TYR A 363 17.11 -12.62 -13.24
CA TYR A 363 17.75 -13.04 -11.98
C TYR A 363 16.80 -12.94 -10.80
N GLY A 364 15.57 -12.48 -11.03
CA GLY A 364 14.52 -12.37 -10.03
C GLY A 364 14.54 -11.06 -9.25
N ASN A 365 15.27 -10.03 -9.71
CA ASN A 365 15.08 -8.69 -9.16
C ASN A 365 13.77 -8.10 -9.69
N VAL A 366 13.08 -7.32 -8.85
CA VAL A 366 11.78 -6.72 -9.16
C VAL A 366 11.87 -5.20 -9.10
N ASN A 367 11.22 -4.57 -10.07
CA ASN A 367 10.89 -3.16 -10.11
C ASN A 367 9.39 -3.00 -9.83
N SER A 368 9.02 -2.16 -8.87
CA SER A 368 7.63 -1.82 -8.55
C SER A 368 7.32 -0.34 -8.81
N THR A 369 8.31 0.47 -9.18
CA THR A 369 8.19 1.94 -9.06
C THR A 369 8.50 2.71 -10.32
N HIS A 370 9.57 2.40 -11.06
CA HIS A 370 10.09 3.29 -12.10
C HIS A 370 9.92 2.73 -13.51
N VAL A 371 9.16 3.43 -14.36
CA VAL A 371 9.14 3.13 -15.79
C VAL A 371 10.43 3.63 -16.44
N GLY A 372 11.17 2.74 -17.10
CA GLY A 372 12.44 3.10 -17.76
C GLY A 372 13.48 3.63 -16.80
N GLY A 373 13.47 3.15 -15.55
CA GLY A 373 14.46 3.47 -14.52
C GLY A 373 14.40 4.88 -13.93
N THR A 374 13.51 5.74 -14.44
CA THR A 374 13.52 7.17 -14.12
C THR A 374 12.15 7.74 -13.76
N ARG A 375 11.06 7.20 -14.30
CA ARG A 375 9.71 7.77 -14.13
C ARG A 375 8.95 7.05 -13.03
N MET A 376 8.79 7.69 -11.88
CA MET A 376 8.00 7.21 -10.76
C MET A 376 6.55 6.93 -11.18
N MET A 377 6.02 5.80 -10.73
CA MET A 377 4.60 5.44 -10.78
C MET A 377 3.89 5.87 -9.50
N ASN A 378 4.07 5.12 -8.40
CA ASN A 378 3.35 5.37 -7.15
C ASN A 378 4.31 5.48 -5.94
N GLY A 379 5.19 4.49 -5.79
CA GLY A 379 6.16 4.34 -4.71
C GLY A 379 6.31 2.87 -4.33
N ILE A 380 7.33 2.53 -3.55
CA ILE A 380 7.59 1.14 -3.11
C ILE A 380 6.46 0.59 -2.23
N GLY A 381 5.82 1.46 -1.42
CA GLY A 381 4.76 1.09 -0.51
C GLY A 381 5.20 0.04 0.51
N GLY A 382 4.26 -0.80 0.97
CA GLY A 382 4.57 -1.92 1.87
C GLY A 382 5.18 -3.14 1.20
N SER A 383 5.37 -3.14 -0.12
CA SER A 383 5.85 -4.34 -0.84
C SER A 383 7.17 -4.86 -0.27
N GLY A 384 8.11 -3.98 0.07
CA GLY A 384 9.37 -4.36 0.71
C GLY A 384 9.26 -4.75 2.18
N ASP A 385 8.29 -4.17 2.93
CA ASP A 385 8.01 -4.57 4.31
C ASP A 385 7.62 -6.06 4.37
N PHE A 386 6.77 -6.49 3.43
CA PHE A 386 6.34 -7.87 3.32
C PHE A 386 7.37 -8.76 2.63
N ALA A 387 7.84 -8.42 1.43
CA ALA A 387 8.71 -9.28 0.62
C ALA A 387 9.99 -9.72 1.38
N ARG A 388 10.65 -8.79 2.07
CA ARG A 388 11.87 -9.09 2.85
C ARG A 388 11.64 -10.07 4.01
N ASN A 389 10.44 -10.10 4.57
CA ASN A 389 10.16 -10.74 5.86
C ASN A 389 9.13 -11.88 5.75
N ALA A 390 8.55 -12.08 4.58
CA ALA A 390 7.53 -13.09 4.31
C ALA A 390 8.10 -14.52 4.46
N HIS A 391 7.19 -15.46 4.72
CA HIS A 391 7.45 -16.87 4.51
C HIS A 391 7.58 -17.22 3.03
N LEU A 392 6.76 -16.58 2.18
CA LEU A 392 6.85 -16.62 0.72
C LEU A 392 6.60 -15.22 0.17
N ALA A 393 7.61 -14.67 -0.52
CA ALA A 393 7.51 -13.42 -1.27
C ALA A 393 7.15 -13.72 -2.73
N ILE A 394 5.91 -13.41 -3.09
CA ILE A 394 5.32 -13.72 -4.39
C ILE A 394 5.07 -12.43 -5.15
N PHE A 395 5.62 -12.34 -6.36
CA PHE A 395 5.38 -11.24 -7.27
C PHE A 395 4.60 -11.69 -8.50
N VAL A 396 3.55 -10.93 -8.83
CA VAL A 396 2.64 -11.23 -9.94
C VAL A 396 2.61 -10.06 -10.91
N THR A 397 2.54 -10.33 -12.20
CA THR A 397 2.30 -9.32 -13.23
C THR A 397 1.86 -9.99 -14.53
N LYS A 398 1.27 -9.23 -15.46
CA LYS A 398 1.09 -9.75 -16.83
C LYS A 398 2.45 -9.79 -17.52
N SER A 399 2.71 -10.77 -18.38
CA SER A 399 4.03 -10.91 -19.02
C SER A 399 4.34 -9.81 -20.04
N ILE A 400 3.31 -9.10 -20.53
CA ILE A 400 3.42 -7.96 -21.44
C ILE A 400 2.48 -6.80 -21.08
N ALA A 401 2.84 -5.60 -21.55
CA ALA A 401 2.02 -4.40 -21.46
C ALA A 401 1.96 -3.67 -22.83
N LYS A 402 1.09 -2.65 -22.92
CA LYS A 402 0.92 -1.79 -24.11
C LYS A 402 0.77 -2.58 -25.41
N ALA A 403 -0.20 -3.51 -25.43
CA ALA A 403 -0.51 -4.35 -26.59
C ALA A 403 0.70 -5.16 -27.11
N GLY A 404 1.57 -5.61 -26.20
CA GLY A 404 2.75 -6.42 -26.54
C GLY A 404 4.01 -5.61 -26.79
N ALA A 405 3.93 -4.27 -26.82
CA ALA A 405 5.09 -3.41 -27.05
C ALA A 405 6.12 -3.41 -25.92
N ILE A 406 5.70 -3.83 -24.73
CA ILE A 406 6.52 -3.90 -23.52
C ILE A 406 6.46 -5.33 -22.98
N SER A 407 7.62 -5.91 -22.67
CA SER A 407 7.73 -7.09 -21.83
C SER A 407 7.87 -6.68 -20.37
N SER A 408 7.15 -7.35 -19.48
CA SER A 408 7.35 -7.22 -18.03
C SER A 408 8.45 -8.14 -17.51
N VAL A 409 9.02 -9.00 -18.37
CA VAL A 409 10.21 -9.80 -18.07
C VAL A 409 11.37 -9.31 -18.93
N VAL A 410 12.45 -8.83 -18.31
CA VAL A 410 13.52 -8.09 -19.02
C VAL A 410 14.92 -8.69 -18.75
N PRO A 411 15.94 -8.34 -19.55
CA PRO A 411 17.30 -8.80 -19.28
C PRO A 411 17.85 -8.32 -17.93
N MET A 412 17.61 -7.06 -17.60
CA MET A 412 17.93 -6.41 -16.33
C MET A 412 16.83 -5.37 -16.06
N VAL A 413 16.32 -5.33 -14.83
CA VAL A 413 15.33 -4.31 -14.46
C VAL A 413 15.96 -2.93 -14.54
N SER A 414 15.16 -1.95 -14.95
CA SER A 414 15.62 -0.57 -15.08
C SER A 414 15.79 0.14 -13.73
N HIS A 415 15.13 -0.38 -12.68
CA HIS A 415 15.23 0.03 -11.28
C HIS A 415 15.02 -1.19 -10.40
N VAL A 416 15.70 -1.27 -9.24
CA VAL A 416 15.55 -2.39 -8.30
C VAL A 416 14.86 -1.88 -7.04
N ASP A 417 13.64 -2.36 -6.77
CA ASP A 417 12.96 -2.17 -5.49
C ASP A 417 13.15 -3.39 -4.58
N HIS A 418 13.15 -4.58 -5.18
CA HIS A 418 13.37 -5.86 -4.48
C HIS A 418 14.50 -6.59 -5.17
N THR A 419 15.55 -6.89 -4.42
CA THR A 419 16.64 -7.72 -4.93
C THR A 419 16.19 -9.17 -5.05
N GLU A 420 16.92 -9.99 -5.80
CA GLU A 420 16.68 -11.43 -5.91
C GLU A 420 16.54 -12.14 -4.55
N HIS A 421 17.15 -11.60 -3.49
CA HIS A 421 17.10 -12.17 -2.13
C HIS A 421 15.73 -12.06 -1.46
N ASP A 422 14.86 -11.20 -1.99
CA ASP A 422 13.54 -10.87 -1.43
C ASP A 422 12.39 -11.39 -2.31
N VAL A 423 12.69 -12.30 -3.24
CA VAL A 423 11.77 -12.80 -4.26
C VAL A 423 11.87 -14.31 -4.34
N ASP A 424 10.83 -14.99 -3.85
CA ASP A 424 10.77 -16.46 -3.86
C ASP A 424 10.07 -16.98 -5.11
N ILE A 425 8.93 -16.38 -5.48
CA ILE A 425 8.03 -16.88 -6.53
C ILE A 425 7.67 -15.73 -7.47
N LEU A 426 7.76 -15.99 -8.78
CA LEU A 426 7.29 -15.09 -9.84
C LEU A 426 6.16 -15.74 -10.63
N VAL A 427 5.12 -14.98 -10.93
CA VAL A 427 3.94 -15.48 -11.68
C VAL A 427 3.52 -14.50 -12.76
N THR A 428 3.31 -15.03 -13.96
CA THR A 428 2.60 -14.36 -15.04
C THR A 428 1.46 -15.24 -15.53
N GLU A 429 0.65 -14.75 -16.47
CA GLU A 429 -0.38 -15.56 -17.11
C GLU A 429 0.20 -16.77 -17.88
N ILE A 430 1.49 -16.70 -18.24
CA ILE A 430 2.22 -17.77 -18.91
C ILE A 430 2.48 -18.96 -17.98
N GLY A 431 2.77 -18.68 -16.70
CA GLY A 431 3.18 -19.70 -15.73
C GLY A 431 3.85 -19.13 -14.50
N LEU A 432 4.44 -20.02 -13.70
CA LEU A 432 5.05 -19.72 -12.40
C LEU A 432 6.49 -20.20 -12.35
N ALA A 433 7.38 -19.36 -11.83
CA ALA A 433 8.78 -19.69 -11.54
C ALA A 433 9.01 -19.74 -10.02
N ASP A 434 9.37 -20.92 -9.51
CA ASP A 434 9.81 -21.11 -8.13
C ASP A 434 11.33 -20.94 -8.05
N LEU A 435 11.79 -19.91 -7.35
CA LEU A 435 13.20 -19.50 -7.29
C LEU A 435 13.92 -20.00 -6.04
N ARG A 436 13.21 -20.67 -5.13
CA ARG A 436 13.76 -21.06 -3.83
C ARG A 436 14.94 -22.02 -4.00
N GLY A 437 16.08 -21.65 -3.42
CA GLY A 437 17.31 -22.44 -3.46
C GLY A 437 18.06 -22.42 -4.79
N LEU A 438 17.64 -21.61 -5.76
CA LEU A 438 18.26 -21.52 -7.07
C LEU A 438 19.34 -20.42 -7.13
N ALA A 439 20.45 -20.72 -7.81
CA ALA A 439 21.47 -19.75 -8.18
C ALA A 439 21.01 -18.88 -9.36
N PRO A 440 21.61 -17.70 -9.63
CA PRO A 440 21.13 -16.77 -10.65
C PRO A 440 20.97 -17.37 -12.06
N ARG A 441 21.88 -18.27 -12.48
CA ARG A 441 21.77 -18.95 -13.79
C ARG A 441 20.58 -19.92 -13.87
N GLU A 442 20.24 -20.56 -12.76
CA GLU A 442 19.10 -21.46 -12.65
C GLU A 442 17.79 -20.68 -12.61
N ARG A 443 17.74 -19.57 -11.85
CA ARG A 443 16.62 -18.63 -11.86
C ARG A 443 16.32 -18.13 -13.26
N ALA A 444 17.33 -17.70 -14.00
CA ALA A 444 17.16 -17.24 -15.39
C ALA A 444 16.53 -18.30 -16.29
N ARG A 445 16.91 -19.57 -16.14
CA ARG A 445 16.30 -20.65 -16.90
C ARG A 445 14.82 -20.83 -16.55
N VAL A 446 14.51 -20.95 -15.27
CA VAL A 446 13.12 -21.17 -14.80
C VAL A 446 12.23 -19.98 -15.16
N ILE A 447 12.72 -18.75 -15.03
CA ILE A 447 11.99 -17.53 -15.40
C ILE A 447 11.71 -17.49 -16.91
N ILE A 448 12.71 -17.75 -17.76
CA ILE A 448 12.54 -17.76 -19.22
C ILE A 448 11.51 -18.81 -19.65
N ASP A 449 11.59 -20.00 -19.07
CA ASP A 449 10.79 -21.14 -19.48
C ASP A 449 9.32 -20.99 -19.02
N ASN A 450 9.08 -20.37 -17.86
CA ASN A 450 7.76 -20.37 -17.22
C ASN A 450 7.02 -19.02 -17.24
N CYS A 451 7.71 -17.88 -17.28
CA CYS A 451 7.05 -16.58 -17.08
C CYS A 451 7.11 -15.66 -18.32
N VAL A 452 8.04 -15.90 -19.24
CA VAL A 452 8.26 -15.02 -20.39
C VAL A 452 7.23 -15.27 -21.49
N HIS A 453 6.62 -14.18 -21.98
CA HIS A 453 5.72 -14.19 -23.12
C HIS A 453 6.41 -14.80 -24.36
N PRO A 454 5.73 -15.65 -25.16
CA PRO A 454 6.33 -16.27 -26.34
C PRO A 454 7.01 -15.29 -27.31
N ALA A 455 6.47 -14.07 -27.46
CA ALA A 455 7.05 -13.02 -28.31
C ALA A 455 8.45 -12.54 -27.88
N TYR A 456 8.80 -12.68 -26.60
CA TYR A 456 10.05 -12.19 -26.02
C TYR A 456 11.02 -13.31 -25.62
N ARG A 457 10.56 -14.57 -25.64
CA ARG A 457 11.30 -15.73 -25.10
C ARG A 457 12.60 -16.03 -25.84
N GLU A 458 12.61 -15.97 -27.17
CA GLU A 458 13.85 -16.23 -27.92
C GLU A 458 14.85 -15.10 -27.73
N ALA A 459 14.39 -13.84 -27.68
CA ALA A 459 15.27 -12.70 -27.45
C ALA A 459 15.95 -12.76 -26.06
N LEU A 460 15.23 -13.21 -25.01
CA LEU A 460 15.84 -13.45 -23.69
C LEU A 460 16.76 -14.67 -23.67
N ASN A 461 16.43 -15.75 -24.38
CA ASN A 461 17.32 -16.89 -24.53
C ASN A 461 18.63 -16.50 -25.21
N ASP A 462 18.57 -15.71 -26.28
CA ASP A 462 19.75 -15.18 -26.96
C ASP A 462 20.60 -14.30 -26.03
N TYR A 463 19.98 -13.32 -25.36
CA TYR A 463 20.67 -12.48 -24.37
C TYR A 463 21.38 -13.32 -23.32
N PHE A 464 20.67 -14.28 -22.71
CA PHE A 464 21.20 -15.11 -21.65
C PHE A 464 22.33 -16.04 -22.13
N ARG A 465 22.23 -16.61 -23.34
CA ARG A 465 23.30 -17.41 -23.96
C ARG A 465 24.57 -16.58 -24.17
N ARG A 466 24.43 -15.38 -24.75
CA ARG A 466 25.57 -14.47 -24.97
C ARG A 466 26.18 -14.02 -23.65
N ALA A 467 25.35 -13.66 -22.67
CA ALA A 467 25.81 -13.30 -21.34
C ALA A 467 26.58 -14.45 -20.67
N CYS A 468 26.06 -15.68 -20.72
CA CYS A 468 26.71 -16.86 -20.17
C CYS A 468 28.08 -17.15 -20.80
N ALA A 469 28.25 -16.88 -22.11
CA ALA A 469 29.51 -17.04 -22.82
C ALA A 469 30.59 -16.03 -22.34
N ILE A 470 30.19 -14.86 -21.85
CA ILE A 470 31.09 -13.89 -21.21
C ILE A 470 31.54 -14.40 -19.82
N GLY A 471 30.64 -15.06 -19.08
CA GLY A 471 30.94 -15.66 -17.77
C GLY A 471 30.30 -14.92 -16.59
N GLY A 472 30.74 -15.24 -15.37
CA GLY A 472 30.27 -14.62 -14.13
C GLY A 472 29.18 -15.42 -13.37
N HIS A 473 29.01 -15.12 -12.09
CA HIS A 473 27.97 -15.70 -11.25
C HIS A 473 26.56 -15.31 -11.74
N THR A 474 26.39 -14.01 -12.03
CA THR A 474 25.17 -13.41 -12.61
C THR A 474 25.54 -12.80 -13.97
N PRO A 475 25.40 -13.56 -15.07
CA PRO A 475 25.98 -13.15 -16.36
C PRO A 475 25.20 -11.98 -16.99
N HIS A 476 25.87 -10.92 -17.43
CA HIS A 476 25.24 -9.85 -18.21
C HIS A 476 26.07 -9.49 -19.44
N VAL A 477 25.38 -9.14 -20.52
CA VAL A 477 25.99 -8.34 -21.60
C VAL A 477 25.76 -6.87 -21.23
N MET A 478 26.74 -6.23 -20.61
CA MET A 478 26.58 -4.87 -20.06
C MET A 478 26.10 -3.84 -21.09
N ARG A 479 26.54 -3.96 -22.35
CA ARG A 479 26.11 -3.08 -23.45
C ARG A 479 24.62 -3.20 -23.76
N ASP A 480 24.03 -4.37 -23.52
CA ASP A 480 22.66 -4.69 -23.94
C ASP A 480 21.70 -4.81 -22.75
N ALA A 481 22.19 -4.74 -21.50
CA ALA A 481 21.41 -5.04 -20.30
C ALA A 481 20.15 -4.17 -20.18
N LEU A 482 20.21 -2.92 -20.65
CA LEU A 482 19.10 -1.96 -20.65
C LEU A 482 18.60 -1.62 -22.05
N SER A 483 19.03 -2.33 -23.10
CA SER A 483 18.72 -1.94 -24.48
C SER A 483 17.22 -1.98 -24.80
N TRP A 484 16.46 -2.88 -24.16
CA TRP A 484 15.01 -2.95 -24.34
C TRP A 484 14.30 -1.70 -23.86
N HIS A 485 14.76 -1.12 -22.74
CA HIS A 485 14.22 0.14 -22.21
C HIS A 485 14.52 1.30 -23.14
N LEU A 486 15.75 1.34 -23.70
CA LEU A 486 16.14 2.34 -24.69
C LEU A 486 15.33 2.22 -25.98
N ASN A 487 15.18 1.00 -26.50
CA ASN A 487 14.38 0.74 -27.70
C ASN A 487 12.92 1.19 -27.52
N LEU A 488 12.33 0.94 -26.35
CA LEU A 488 10.97 1.37 -26.04
C LEU A 488 10.84 2.90 -26.09
N GLU A 489 11.83 3.62 -25.55
CA GLU A 489 11.84 5.09 -25.55
C GLU A 489 12.05 5.66 -26.96
N GLU A 490 12.93 5.07 -27.76
CA GLU A 490 13.29 5.56 -29.09
C GLU A 490 12.27 5.17 -30.18
N THR A 491 11.70 3.96 -30.07
CA THR A 491 10.91 3.34 -31.15
C THR A 491 9.47 3.00 -30.74
N GLY A 492 9.15 3.07 -29.45
CA GLY A 492 7.85 2.67 -28.93
C GLY A 492 7.67 1.16 -28.73
N HIS A 493 8.74 0.36 -28.91
CA HIS A 493 8.72 -1.10 -28.73
C HIS A 493 10.04 -1.62 -28.14
N MET A 494 10.00 -2.61 -27.23
CA MET A 494 11.21 -3.12 -26.56
C MET A 494 12.13 -3.95 -27.46
N LEU A 495 11.56 -4.76 -28.37
CA LEU A 495 12.33 -5.40 -29.43
C LEU A 495 12.54 -4.40 -30.57
N ALA A 496 13.77 -4.25 -31.05
CA ALA A 496 14.03 -3.50 -32.27
C ALA A 496 13.31 -4.21 -33.43
N ILE A 497 12.36 -3.51 -34.06
CA ILE A 497 11.66 -3.95 -35.27
C ILE A 497 12.48 -3.60 -36.50
#